data_AF-A0ABD0QV04-F1
#
_entry.id   AF-A0ABD0QV04-F1
#
_cell.length_a   1.000
_cell.length_b   1.000
_cell.length_c   1.000
_cell.angle_alpha   90.00
_cell.angle_beta   90.00
_cell.angle_gamma   90.00
#
_symmetry.space_group_name_H-M   'P 1'
#
loop_
_entity.id
_entity.type
_entity.pdbx_description
1 polymer ?
#
loop_
_entity_poly.entity_id
_entity_poly.type
_entity_poly.pdbx_seq_one_letter_code
_entity_poly.pdbx_strand_id
1 'polypeptide(L)' 'RYCREKYMDLSTIDNMNNMNEINNVIKLIADTEHAWIGLQRTGHDKWQLSSGEPVLYLNWATGQPESSEE' A
#
# COMPACT_ATOMS: atom_id res chain seq x y z
N ARG A 1 5.02 -8.50 -9.77
CA ARG A 1 5.59 -9.87 -9.70
C ARG A 1 7.02 -9.89 -9.12
N TYR A 2 7.83 -8.85 -9.35
CA TYR A 2 9.23 -8.75 -8.90
C TYR A 2 9.51 -9.15 -7.43
N CYS A 3 8.82 -8.58 -6.43
CA CYS A 3 9.09 -8.90 -5.02
C CYS A 3 8.84 -10.38 -4.71
N ARG A 4 7.72 -10.93 -5.19
CA ARG A 4 7.33 -12.33 -4.96
C ARG A 4 8.28 -13.34 -5.59
N GLU A 5 8.85 -13.01 -6.76
CA GLU A 5 9.90 -13.82 -7.39
C GLU A 5 11.21 -13.86 -6.59
N LYS A 6 11.40 -12.90 -5.68
CA LYS A 6 12.54 -12.82 -4.76
C LYS A 6 12.16 -13.25 -3.34
N TYR A 7 11.05 -13.96 -3.16
CA TYR A 7 10.54 -14.40 -1.86
C TYR A 7 10.29 -13.24 -0.87
N MET A 8 9.97 -12.06 -1.40
CA MET A 8 9.55 -10.87 -0.64
C MET A 8 8.13 -10.47 -1.07
N ASP A 9 7.49 -9.55 -0.34
CA ASP A 9 6.27 -8.89 -0.82
C ASP A 9 6.44 -7.37 -0.80
N LEU A 10 5.48 -6.65 -1.37
CA LEU A 10 5.44 -5.19 -1.26
C LEU A 10 5.18 -4.79 0.20
N SER A 11 5.83 -3.72 0.65
CA SER A 11 5.68 -3.22 2.01
C SER A 11 4.23 -2.86 2.32
N THR A 12 3.75 -3.31 3.47
CA THR A 12 2.43 -2.98 4.02
C THR A 12 2.55 -1.82 5.00
N ILE A 13 1.49 -1.02 5.14
CA ILE A 13 1.44 0.09 6.09
C ILE A 13 0.36 -0.22 7.10
N ASP A 14 0.76 -0.57 8.32
CA ASP A 14 -0.16 -1.02 9.38
C ASP A 14 -0.42 0.06 10.45
N ASN A 15 0.35 1.16 10.43
CA ASN A 15 0.21 2.29 11.34
C ASN A 15 0.91 3.56 10.80
N MET A 16 0.74 4.67 11.53
CA MET A 16 1.30 5.98 11.15
C MET A 16 2.84 6.04 11.26
N ASN A 17 3.46 5.28 12.17
CA ASN A 17 4.93 5.25 12.28
C ASN A 17 5.55 4.60 11.04
N ASN A 18 5.00 3.46 10.60
CA ASN A 18 5.38 2.80 9.36
C ASN A 18 5.21 3.71 8.14
N MET A 19 4.12 4.49 8.08
CA MET A 19 3.91 5.49 7.02
C MET A 19 5.05 6.54 7.00
N ASN A 20 5.43 7.06 8.17
CA ASN A 20 6.48 8.07 8.29
C ASN A 20 7.86 7.51 7.90
N GLU A 21 8.17 6.29 8.34
CA GLU A 21 9.42 5.60 8.00
C GLU A 21 9.54 5.37 6.49
N ILE A 22 8.50 4.82 5.86
CA ILE A 22 8.47 4.58 4.41
C ILE A 22 8.60 5.88 3.63
N ASN A 23 7.90 6.94 4.03
CA ASN A 23 8.02 8.26 3.39
C ASN A 23 9.44 8.83 3.47
N ASN A 24 10.12 8.65 4.61
CA ASN A 24 11.51 9.09 4.77
C ASN A 24 12.45 8.27 3.88
N VAL A 25 12.27 6.96 3.81
CA VAL A 25 13.07 6.09 2.94
C VAL A 25 12.88 6.48 1.48
N ILE A 26 11.64 6.63 1.01
CA ILE A 26 11.35 7.01 -0.39
C ILE A 26 12.05 8.32 -0.76
N LYS A 27 11.94 9.36 0.08
CA LYS A 27 12.63 10.64 -0.13
C LYS A 27 14.15 10.53 -0.22
N LEU A 28 14.75 9.53 0.41
CA LEU A 28 16.19 9.31 0.40
C LEU A 28 16.67 8.50 -0.81
N ILE A 29 15.86 7.54 -1.28
CA ILE A 29 16.30 6.55 -2.28
C ILE A 29 15.73 6.80 -3.67
N ALA A 30 14.68 7.62 -3.81
CA ALA A 30 13.99 7.84 -5.06
C ALA A 30 13.47 9.28 -5.18
N ASP A 31 13.70 9.88 -6.35
CA ASP A 31 13.05 11.11 -6.77
C ASP A 31 11.72 10.76 -7.45
N THR A 32 10.75 10.29 -6.64
CA THR A 32 9.43 9.88 -7.11
C THR A 32 8.33 10.44 -6.22
N GLU A 33 7.23 10.84 -6.85
CA GLU A 33 6.02 11.26 -6.15
C GLU A 33 5.15 10.07 -5.70
N HIS A 34 5.33 8.90 -6.32
CA HIS A 34 4.46 7.74 -6.11
C HIS A 34 5.26 6.45 -5.93
N ALA A 35 4.76 5.56 -5.06
CA ALA A 35 5.32 4.22 -4.83
C ALA A 35 4.20 3.19 -4.64
N TRP A 36 4.40 1.99 -5.18
CA TRP A 36 3.48 0.87 -4.97
C TRP A 36 3.69 0.24 -3.58
N ILE A 37 2.58 -0.06 -2.90
CA ILE A 37 2.56 -0.73 -1.60
C ILE A 37 1.78 -2.05 -1.68
N GLY A 38 1.87 -2.87 -0.64
CA GLY A 38 1.21 -4.16 -0.53
C GLY A 38 -0.28 -4.10 -0.21
N LEU A 39 -1.03 -3.14 -0.77
CA LEU A 39 -2.47 -2.98 -0.60
C LEU A 39 -3.20 -3.44 -1.88
N GLN A 40 -4.19 -4.32 -1.75
CA GLN A 40 -4.87 -4.96 -2.89
C GLN A 40 -6.39 -4.89 -2.75
N ARG A 41 -7.08 -4.57 -3.85
CA ARG A 41 -8.54 -4.61 -3.93
C ARG A 41 -9.01 -6.05 -4.24
N THR A 42 -9.97 -6.56 -3.47
CA THR A 42 -10.44 -7.96 -3.53
C THR A 42 -11.86 -8.12 -4.07
N GLY A 43 -12.59 -7.02 -4.26
CA GLY A 43 -13.96 -6.96 -4.74
C GLY A 43 -14.47 -5.51 -4.73
N HIS A 44 -15.80 -5.30 -4.75
CA HIS A 44 -16.39 -3.97 -4.56
C HIS A 44 -16.00 -3.42 -3.18
N ASP A 45 -15.12 -2.42 -3.19
CA ASP A 45 -14.66 -1.63 -2.04
C ASP A 45 -14.03 -2.41 -0.88
N LYS A 46 -13.61 -3.65 -1.12
CA LYS A 46 -12.87 -4.45 -0.14
C LYS A 46 -11.37 -4.42 -0.44
N TRP A 47 -10.60 -4.16 0.61
CA TRP A 47 -9.14 -4.09 0.57
C TRP A 47 -8.53 -5.13 1.50
N GLN A 48 -7.45 -5.76 1.06
CA GLN A 48 -6.62 -6.68 1.84
C GLN A 48 -5.14 -6.36 1.63
N LEU A 49 -4.31 -6.82 2.55
CA LEU A 49 -2.87 -6.79 2.35
C LEU A 49 -2.45 -7.85 1.34
N SER A 50 -1.36 -7.61 0.63
CA SER A 50 -0.80 -8.55 -0.35
C SER A 50 -0.47 -9.92 0.25
N SER A 51 -0.19 -9.98 1.56
CA SER A 51 -0.04 -11.22 2.35
C SER A 51 -1.33 -12.03 2.52
N GLY A 52 -2.49 -11.44 2.23
CA GLY A 52 -3.82 -12.01 2.50
C GLY A 52 -4.40 -11.61 3.86
N GLU A 53 -3.65 -10.85 4.66
CA GLU A 53 -4.10 -10.36 5.96
C GLU A 53 -5.13 -9.21 5.83
N PRO A 54 -6.03 -9.05 6.80
CA PRO A 54 -6.98 -7.95 6.81
C PRO A 54 -6.28 -6.59 6.97
N VAL A 55 -6.83 -5.54 6.37
CA VAL A 55 -6.31 -4.18 6.54
C VAL A 55 -6.76 -3.63 7.88
N LEU A 56 -5.80 -3.19 8.69
CA LEU A 56 -6.05 -2.57 10.01
C LEU A 56 -5.90 -1.05 9.98
N TYR A 57 -5.25 -0.52 8.94
CA TYR A 57 -4.96 0.91 8.79
C TYR A 57 -5.09 1.34 7.33
N LEU A 58 -5.80 2.45 7.12
CA LEU A 58 -5.99 3.07 5.81
C LEU A 58 -5.70 4.56 5.94
N ASN A 59 -4.97 5.11 4.97
CA ASN A 59 -4.62 6.51 4.91
C ASN A 59 -4.87 7.05 3.49
N TRP A 60 -6.13 6.98 3.07
CA TRP A 60 -6.55 7.44 1.75
C TRP A 60 -6.39 8.96 1.62
N ALA A 61 -5.99 9.41 0.42
CA ALA A 61 -6.08 10.82 0.07
C ALA A 61 -7.55 11.25 -0.03
N THR A 62 -7.81 12.56 0.05
CA THR A 62 -9.16 13.10 -0.14
C THR A 62 -9.76 12.63 -1.47
N GLY A 63 -10.96 12.05 -1.42
CA GLY A 63 -11.65 11.50 -2.61
C GLY A 63 -11.25 10.06 -2.98
N GLN A 64 -10.48 9.37 -2.13
CA GLN A 64 -10.09 7.97 -2.31
C GLN A 64 -10.69 7.07 -1.20
N PRO A 65 -10.86 5.76 -1.45
CA PRO A 65 -10.65 5.08 -2.72
C PRO A 65 -11.75 5.48 -3.72
N GLU A 66 -11.39 5.61 -4.99
CA GLU A 66 -12.39 5.78 -6.05
C GLU A 66 -13.34 4.58 -6.04
N SER A 67 -14.61 4.82 -5.72
CA SER A 67 -15.64 3.79 -5.87
C SER A 67 -15.72 3.48 -7.35
N SER A 68 -15.39 2.25 -7.75
CA SER A 68 -15.77 1.79 -9.08
C SER A 68 -17.28 1.61 -9.07
N GLU A 69 -18.00 2.66 -9.45
CA GLU A 69 -19.36 2.53 -9.97
C GLU A 69 -19.25 1.77 -11.29
N GLU A 70 -19.29 0.44 -11.22
CA GLU A 70 -19.70 -0.44 -12.32
C GLU A 70 -20.94 -1.22 -11.89
#